data_AF-A0A919V7J8-F1
#
_entry.id   AF-A0A919V7J8-F1
#
_cell.length_a   1.000
_cell.length_b   1.000
_cell.length_c   1.000
_cell.angle_alpha   90.00
_cell.angle_beta   90.00
_cell.angle_gamma   90.00
#
_symmetry.space_group_name_H-M   'P 1'
#
loop_
_entity.id
_entity.type
_entity.pdbx_description
1 polymer ?
#
loop_
_entity_poly.entity_id
_entity_poly.type
_entity_poly.pdbx_seq_one_letter_code
_entity_poly.pdbx_strand_id
1 'polypeptide(L)'
;MDSASQGAADLLMGLGRAAVRFGEMGQVVYQAHAPFVRWEPYTRLAVSAVAVGMMFTLPDGGGLDFEVTVVAGETGFRVEGGVTLDGESLVRLPAVETAHVQECLAALGTHVDKVTEPAGQLVGERLEALQEVD
;
A
#
# COMPACT_ATOMS: atom_id res chain seq x y z
N MET A 1 -24.78 -19.92 -3.81
CA MET A 1 -23.48 -19.51 -3.22
C MET A 1 -23.78 -19.09 -1.80
N ASP A 2 -23.00 -19.54 -0.82
CA ASP A 2 -23.19 -19.12 0.58
C ASP A 2 -22.58 -17.73 0.83
N SER A 3 -22.97 -17.10 1.95
CA SER A 3 -22.54 -15.75 2.31
C SER A 3 -21.04 -15.65 2.56
N ALA A 4 -20.42 -16.72 3.05
CA ALA A 4 -18.98 -16.80 3.28
C ALA A 4 -18.20 -16.76 1.95
N SER A 5 -18.63 -17.52 0.96
CA SER A 5 -18.02 -17.52 -0.38
C SER A 5 -18.17 -16.17 -1.07
N GLN A 6 -19.31 -15.49 -0.89
CA GLN A 6 -19.48 -14.13 -1.41
C GLN A 6 -18.53 -13.14 -0.75
N GLY A 7 -18.42 -13.16 0.59
CA GLY A 7 -17.50 -12.27 1.31
C GLY A 7 -16.04 -12.46 0.91
N ALA A 8 -15.62 -13.72 0.69
CA ALA A 8 -14.28 -14.02 0.19
C ALA A 8 -14.05 -13.47 -1.23
N ALA A 9 -15.02 -13.63 -2.14
CA ALA A 9 -14.93 -13.07 -3.48
C ALA A 9 -14.86 -11.53 -3.46
N ASP A 10 -15.66 -10.89 -2.61
CA ASP A 10 -15.65 -9.43 -2.45
C ASP A 10 -14.29 -8.92 -1.94
N LEU A 11 -13.69 -9.61 -0.96
CA LEU A 11 -12.33 -9.30 -0.48
C LEU A 11 -11.28 -9.44 -1.57
N LEU A 12 -11.30 -10.52 -2.35
CA LEU A 12 -10.38 -10.71 -3.46
C LEU A 12 -10.52 -9.60 -4.51
N MET A 13 -11.76 -9.18 -4.81
CA MET A 13 -12.00 -8.04 -5.71
C MET A 13 -11.47 -6.73 -5.12
N GLY A 14 -11.65 -6.50 -3.82
CA GLY A 14 -11.11 -5.33 -3.13
C GLY A 14 -9.58 -5.28 -3.17
N LEU A 15 -8.92 -6.39 -2.87
CA LEU A 15 -7.45 -6.53 -2.95
C LEU A 15 -6.94 -6.36 -4.38
N GLY A 16 -7.64 -6.90 -5.38
CA GLY A 16 -7.31 -6.68 -6.78
C GLY A 16 -7.38 -5.21 -7.20
N ARG A 17 -8.40 -4.48 -6.73
CA ARG A 17 -8.50 -3.03 -6.95
C ARG A 17 -7.37 -2.26 -6.27
N ALA A 18 -7.01 -2.64 -5.04
CA ALA A 18 -5.87 -2.06 -4.34
C ALA A 18 -4.57 -2.26 -5.14
N ALA A 19 -4.33 -3.47 -5.66
CA ALA A 19 -3.14 -3.78 -6.46
C ALA A 19 -3.07 -2.93 -7.75
N VAL A 20 -4.20 -2.79 -8.45
CA VAL A 20 -4.30 -1.90 -9.62
C VAL A 20 -3.95 -0.46 -9.24
N ARG A 21 -4.49 0.04 -8.13
CA ARG A 21 -4.25 1.41 -7.68
C ARG A 21 -2.79 1.69 -7.36
N PHE A 22 -2.11 0.75 -6.70
CA PHE A 22 -0.66 0.84 -6.48
C PHE A 22 0.11 0.83 -7.80
N GLY A 23 -0.28 -0.01 -8.77
CA GLY A 23 0.33 -0.03 -10.10
C GLY A 23 0.19 1.30 -10.86
N GLU A 24 -1.00 1.90 -10.84
CA GLU A 24 -1.26 3.23 -11.42
C GLU A 24 -0.39 4.30 -10.76
N MET A 25 -0.34 4.31 -9.43
CA MET A 25 0.52 5.22 -8.66
C MET A 25 2.00 5.04 -9.02
N GLY A 26 2.49 3.79 -9.07
CA GLY A 26 3.86 3.46 -9.47
C GLY A 26 4.23 4.01 -10.84
N GLN A 27 3.33 3.85 -11.81
CA GLN A 27 3.51 4.37 -13.15
C GLN A 27 3.58 5.90 -13.18
N VAL A 28 2.68 6.59 -12.46
CA VAL A 28 2.66 8.06 -12.40
C VAL A 28 3.95 8.61 -11.79
N VAL A 29 4.36 8.05 -10.64
CA VAL A 29 5.58 8.47 -9.95
C VAL A 29 6.82 8.19 -10.81
N TYR A 30 6.90 7.00 -11.42
CA TYR A 30 8.02 6.68 -12.32
C TYR A 30 8.12 7.66 -13.49
N GLN A 31 7.00 8.01 -14.13
CA GLN A 31 7.01 8.97 -15.23
C GLN A 31 7.51 10.36 -14.82
N ALA A 32 7.22 10.79 -13.59
CA ALA A 32 7.67 12.07 -13.06
C ALA A 32 9.17 12.10 -12.72
N HIS A 33 9.74 10.95 -12.35
CA HIS A 33 11.11 10.86 -11.80
C HIS A 33 12.05 9.92 -12.56
N ALA A 34 11.67 9.46 -13.75
CA ALA A 34 12.53 8.62 -14.58
C ALA A 34 13.80 9.38 -15.01
N PRO A 35 14.97 8.71 -15.10
CA PRO A 35 15.20 7.28 -14.84
C PRO A 35 15.67 6.98 -13.40
N PHE A 36 15.52 7.92 -12.46
CA PHE A 36 16.20 7.88 -11.16
C PHE A 36 15.56 6.92 -10.15
N VAL A 37 14.30 6.57 -10.33
CA VAL A 37 13.55 5.70 -9.41
C VAL A 37 13.17 4.39 -10.10
N ARG A 38 13.42 3.26 -9.44
CA ARG A 38 12.86 1.95 -9.84
C ARG A 38 11.62 1.67 -9.01
N TRP A 39 10.66 0.93 -9.56
CA TRP A 39 9.42 0.61 -8.86
C TRP A 39 9.04 -0.85 -9.07
N GLU A 40 8.48 -1.46 -8.03
CA GLU A 40 8.03 -2.85 -8.04
C GLU A 40 6.73 -3.00 -7.23
N PRO A 41 5.59 -3.32 -7.87
CA PRO A 41 4.37 -3.66 -7.16
C PRO A 41 4.53 -5.03 -6.51
N TYR A 42 3.91 -5.25 -5.36
CA TYR A 42 3.89 -6.56 -4.73
C TYR A 42 2.57 -6.90 -4.07
N THR A 43 2.41 -8.21 -3.82
CA THR A 43 1.38 -8.75 -2.94
C THR A 43 2.04 -9.82 -2.07
N ARG A 44 1.97 -9.67 -0.75
CA ARG A 44 2.51 -10.64 0.22
C ARG A 44 1.34 -11.35 0.90
N LEU A 45 1.40 -12.68 0.91
CA LEU A 45 0.40 -13.53 1.55
C LEU A 45 0.97 -14.15 2.81
N ALA A 46 0.22 -14.07 3.90
CA ALA A 46 0.46 -14.77 5.16
C ALA A 46 -0.81 -15.54 5.55
N VAL A 47 -0.69 -16.43 6.55
CA VAL A 47 -1.77 -17.34 6.99
C VAL A 47 -3.09 -16.61 7.26
N SER A 48 -3.00 -15.40 7.81
CA SER A 48 -4.14 -14.59 8.22
C SER A 48 -4.04 -13.14 7.73
N ALA A 49 -3.16 -12.86 6.76
CA ALA A 49 -2.98 -11.49 6.28
C ALA A 49 -2.62 -11.44 4.80
N VAL A 50 -3.04 -10.36 4.15
CA VAL A 50 -2.64 -10.01 2.79
C VAL A 50 -2.16 -8.57 2.81
N ALA A 51 -0.94 -8.35 2.35
CA ALA A 51 -0.40 -7.03 2.11
C ALA A 51 -0.32 -6.77 0.60
N VAL A 52 -0.69 -5.56 0.20
CA VAL A 52 -0.57 -5.07 -1.18
C VAL A 52 0.14 -3.73 -1.13
N GLY A 53 1.10 -3.53 -2.02
CA GLY A 53 1.90 -2.33 -1.96
C GLY A 53 2.78 -2.08 -3.18
N MET A 54 3.62 -1.07 -3.02
CA MET A 54 4.58 -0.61 -4.01
C MET A 54 5.90 -0.28 -3.33
N MET A 55 6.99 -0.85 -3.82
CA MET A 55 8.34 -0.46 -3.42
C MET A 55 8.94 0.47 -4.46
N PHE A 56 9.47 1.61 -4.04
CA PHE A 56 10.35 2.43 -4.85
C PHE A 56 11.79 2.30 -4.36
N THR A 57 12.72 2.04 -5.27
CA THR A 57 14.16 2.10 -4.99
C THR A 57 14.71 3.43 -5.50
N LEU A 58 15.27 4.21 -4.57
CA LEU A 58 15.90 5.51 -4.83
C LEU A 58 17.35 5.35 -5.36
N PRO A 59 17.97 6.42 -5.90
CA PRO A 59 19.33 6.34 -6.47
C PRO A 59 20.43 5.89 -5.51
N ASP A 60 20.27 6.18 -4.22
CA ASP A 60 21.17 5.77 -3.13
C ASP A 60 20.99 4.30 -2.72
N GLY A 61 19.98 3.62 -3.28
CA GLY A 61 19.60 2.25 -2.96
C GLY A 61 18.56 2.13 -1.86
N GLY A 62 18.12 3.25 -1.25
CA GLY A 62 17.09 3.28 -0.23
C GLY A 62 15.72 2.82 -0.76
N GLY A 63 14.99 2.07 0.06
CA GLY A 63 13.68 1.51 -0.27
C GLY A 63 12.55 2.29 0.40
N LEU A 64 11.68 2.92 -0.40
CA LEU A 64 10.46 3.57 0.06
C LEU A 64 9.25 2.67 -0.24
N ASP A 65 8.71 2.03 0.80
CA ASP A 65 7.61 1.07 0.73
C ASP A 65 6.27 1.72 1.08
N PHE A 66 5.29 1.61 0.19
CA PHE A 66 3.91 2.02 0.39
C PHE A 66 3.05 0.77 0.49
N GLU A 67 2.39 0.53 1.63
CA GLU A 67 1.69 -0.73 1.88
C GLU A 67 0.33 -0.51 2.53
N VAL A 68 -0.63 -1.35 2.16
CA VAL A 68 -1.86 -1.59 2.92
C VAL A 68 -2.00 -3.08 3.19
N THR A 69 -2.32 -3.43 4.43
CA THR A 69 -2.43 -4.79 4.90
C THR A 69 -3.81 -5.05 5.49
N VAL A 70 -4.42 -6.16 5.07
CA VAL A 70 -5.67 -6.68 5.65
C VAL A 70 -5.33 -7.94 6.43
N VAL A 71 -5.64 -7.94 7.73
CA VAL A 71 -5.50 -9.09 8.63
C VAL A 71 -6.88 -9.64 8.95
N ALA A 72 -7.10 -10.94 8.76
CA ALA A 72 -8.30 -11.64 9.16
C ALA A 72 -8.06 -12.36 10.50
N GLY A 73 -8.86 -12.04 11.51
CA GLY A 73 -8.84 -12.66 12.83
C GLY A 73 -10.13 -13.45 13.12
N GLU A 74 -10.23 -14.02 14.31
CA GLU A 74 -11.39 -14.83 14.72
C GLU A 74 -12.70 -14.03 14.74
N THR A 75 -12.63 -12.74 15.05
CA THR A 75 -13.79 -11.87 15.27
C THR A 75 -14.01 -10.83 14.17
N GLY A 76 -13.17 -10.80 13.13
CA GLY A 76 -13.28 -9.81 12.07
C GLY A 76 -11.99 -9.55 11.30
N PHE A 77 -11.89 -8.33 10.78
CA PHE A 77 -10.80 -7.84 9.96
C PHE A 77 -10.14 -6.64 10.61
N ARG A 78 -8.84 -6.49 10.34
CA ARG A 78 -8.06 -5.31 10.68
C ARG A 78 -7.36 -4.81 9.43
N VAL A 79 -7.51 -3.52 9.14
CA VAL A 79 -6.87 -2.84 8.01
C VAL A 79 -5.82 -1.88 8.54
N GLU A 80 -4.60 -2.04 8.07
CA GLU A 80 -3.43 -1.21 8.39
C GLU A 80 -2.85 -0.63 7.10
N GLY A 81 -2.19 0.52 7.20
CA GLY A 81 -1.54 1.10 6.03
C GLY A 81 -0.51 2.15 6.43
N GLY A 82 0.48 2.35 5.56
CA GLY A 82 1.55 3.29 5.85
C GLY A 82 2.60 3.36 4.76
N VAL A 83 3.63 4.15 5.07
CA VAL A 83 4.82 4.33 4.25
C VAL A 83 6.03 4.11 5.13
N THR A 84 6.99 3.32 4.65
CA THR A 84 8.26 3.07 5.34
C THR A 84 9.45 3.40 4.45
N LEU A 85 10.53 3.90 5.03
CA LEU A 85 11.82 4.11 4.38
C LEU A 85 12.84 3.21 5.06
N ASP A 86 13.39 2.24 4.32
CA ASP A 86 14.34 1.25 4.84
C ASP A 86 13.85 0.53 6.11
N GLY A 87 12.53 0.32 6.19
CA GLY A 87 11.84 -0.30 7.33
C GLY A 87 11.46 0.66 8.46
N GLU A 88 11.88 1.93 8.41
CA GLU A 88 11.46 2.96 9.36
C GLU A 88 10.13 3.60 8.94
N SER A 89 9.19 3.72 9.87
CA SER A 89 7.85 4.26 9.58
C SER A 89 7.90 5.77 9.36
N LEU A 90 7.59 6.22 8.15
CA LEU A 90 7.40 7.63 7.82
C LEU A 90 5.96 8.08 8.00
N VAL A 91 5.03 7.24 7.54
CA VAL A 91 3.59 7.46 7.66
C VAL A 91 2.97 6.20 8.24
N ARG A 92 2.11 6.36 9.23
CA ARG A 92 1.31 5.28 9.81
C ARG A 92 -0.13 5.74 9.90
N LEU A 93 -1.01 5.10 9.16
CA LEU A 93 -2.44 5.33 9.28
C LEU A 93 -2.98 4.63 10.53
N PRO A 94 -4.00 5.21 11.19
CA PRO A 94 -4.72 4.50 12.24
C PRO A 94 -5.29 3.17 11.70
N ALA A 95 -5.11 2.09 12.46
CA ALA A 95 -5.70 0.81 12.12
C ALA A 95 -7.22 0.86 12.26
N VAL A 96 -7.93 0.16 11.37
CA VAL A 96 -9.39 0.03 11.41
C VAL A 96 -9.75 -1.43 11.66
N GLU A 97 -10.53 -1.69 12.70
CA GLU A 97 -11.02 -3.02 13.05
C GLU A 97 -12.53 -3.09 12.80
N THR A 98 -13.00 -4.19 12.22
CA THR A 98 -14.42 -4.40 11.91
C THR A 98 -14.78 -5.88 11.79
N ALA A 99 -15.97 -6.26 12.23
CA ALA A 99 -16.52 -7.60 12.03
C ALA A 99 -17.14 -7.79 10.62
N HIS A 100 -17.30 -6.73 9.83
CA HIS A 100 -18.08 -6.74 8.61
C HIS A 100 -17.20 -6.56 7.37
N VAL A 101 -17.36 -7.48 6.40
CA VAL A 101 -16.58 -7.46 5.16
C VAL A 101 -16.74 -6.16 4.37
N GLN A 102 -17.93 -5.56 4.36
CA GLN A 102 -18.19 -4.32 3.62
C GLN A 102 -17.48 -3.12 4.25
N GLU A 103 -17.41 -3.06 5.58
CA GLU A 103 -16.63 -2.05 6.29
C GLU A 103 -15.13 -2.27 6.09
N CYS A 104 -14.67 -3.53 6.06
CA CYS A 104 -13.29 -3.86 5.73
C CYS A 104 -12.91 -3.38 4.33
N LEU A 105 -13.78 -3.56 3.34
CA LEU A 105 -13.56 -3.10 1.97
C LEU A 105 -13.53 -1.57 1.87
N ALA A 106 -14.42 -0.88 2.59
CA ALA A 106 -14.42 0.57 2.65
C ALA A 106 -13.15 1.12 3.31
N ALA A 107 -12.70 0.48 4.40
CA ALA A 107 -11.45 0.83 5.07
C ALA A 107 -10.24 0.57 4.15
N LEU A 108 -10.19 -0.59 3.48
CA LEU A 108 -9.14 -0.91 2.50
C LEU A 108 -9.03 0.18 1.42
N GLY A 109 -10.14 0.56 0.80
CA GLY A 109 -10.14 1.63 -0.21
C GLY A 109 -9.64 2.97 0.35
N THR A 110 -10.13 3.37 1.52
CA THR A 110 -9.73 4.61 2.19
C THR A 110 -8.23 4.63 2.52
N HIS A 111 -7.68 3.50 3.00
CA HIS A 111 -6.26 3.38 3.33
C HIS A 111 -5.40 3.39 2.08
N VAL A 112 -5.82 2.71 1.02
CA VAL A 112 -5.12 2.74 -0.28
C VAL A 112 -5.05 4.17 -0.80
N ASP A 113 -6.15 4.91 -0.80
CA ASP A 113 -6.15 6.30 -1.26
C ASP A 113 -5.21 7.17 -0.43
N LYS A 114 -5.27 7.07 0.90
CA LYS A 114 -4.40 7.85 1.82
C LYS A 114 -2.92 7.49 1.72
N VAL A 115 -2.59 6.23 1.42
CA VAL A 115 -1.19 5.80 1.22
C VAL A 115 -0.68 6.25 -0.15
N THR A 116 -1.51 6.16 -1.19
CA THR A 116 -1.08 6.44 -2.57
C THR A 116 -1.09 7.91 -2.94
N GLU A 117 -1.98 8.73 -2.37
CA GLU A 117 -2.10 10.16 -2.65
C GLU A 117 -0.78 10.95 -2.43
N PRO A 118 -0.05 10.80 -1.31
CA PRO A 118 1.19 11.55 -1.08
C PRO A 118 2.42 10.99 -1.82
N ALA A 119 2.31 9.89 -2.58
CA ALA A 119 3.48 9.15 -3.05
C ALA A 119 4.42 9.97 -3.94
N GLY A 120 3.87 10.76 -4.88
CA GLY A 120 4.68 11.63 -5.74
C GLY A 120 5.44 12.69 -4.97
N GLN A 121 4.79 13.32 -3.99
CA GLN A 121 5.42 14.31 -3.12
C GLN A 121 6.54 13.67 -2.28
N LEU A 122 6.25 12.55 -1.62
CA LEU A 122 7.22 11.86 -0.75
C LEU A 122 8.45 11.38 -1.54
N VAL A 123 8.27 10.84 -2.74
CA VAL A 123 9.39 10.46 -3.60
C VAL A 123 10.18 11.69 -4.05
N GLY A 124 9.50 12.76 -4.46
CA GLY A 124 10.13 14.02 -4.86
C GLY A 124 11.00 14.62 -3.75
N GLU A 125 10.45 14.77 -2.55
CA GLU A 125 11.17 15.29 -1.37
C GLU A 125 12.41 14.45 -1.04
N ARG A 126 12.34 13.12 -1.20
CA ARG A 126 13.49 12.23 -0.97
C ARG A 126 14.57 12.40 -2.03
N LEU A 127 14.18 12.56 -3.30
CA LEU A 127 15.14 12.80 -4.37
C LEU A 127 15.84 14.16 -4.22
N GLU A 128 15.12 15.20 -3.80
CA GLU A 128 15.69 16.52 -3.52
C GLU A 128 16.69 16.45 -2.35
N ALA A 129 16.33 15.78 -1.26
CA ALA A 129 17.22 15.61 -0.10
C ALA A 129 18.53 14.88 -0.45
N LEU A 130 18.52 13.98 -1.44
CA LEU A 130 19.74 13.31 -1.91
C LEU A 130 20.67 14.21 -2.73
N GLN A 131 20.13 15.27 -3.36
CA GLN A 131 20.93 16.20 -4.17
C GLN A 131 21.60 17.29 -3.32
N GLU A 132 21.11 17.56 -2.11
CA GLU A 132 21.69 18.56 -1.20
C GLU A 132 22.90 18.04 -0.40
N VAL A 133 23.19 16.75 -0.47
CA VAL A 133 24.28 16.09 0.27
C VAL A 133 25.58 15.98 -0.56
N ASP A 134 25.53 16.37 -1.84
CA ASP A 134 26.69 16.51 -2.75
C ASP A 134 27.24 17.94 -2.77
#